data_AF-A0AAU6Q360-F1
#
_entry.id   AF-A0AAU6Q360-F1
#
_cell.length_a   1.000
_cell.length_b   1.000
_cell.length_c   1.000
_cell.angle_alpha   90.00
_cell.angle_beta   90.00
_cell.angle_gamma   90.00
#
_symmetry.space_group_name_H-M   'P 1'
#
loop_
_entity.id
_entity.type
_entity.pdbx_description
1 polymer ?
#
loop_
_entity_poly.entity_id
_entity_poly.type
_entity_poly.pdbx_seq_one_letter_code
_entity_poly.pdbx_strand_id
1 'polypeptide(L)'
;MLSSADLLTFLCERGGREFEVQAAVQSGRGKKATTRELGAYRLTVRGEQVQATGPSGQTRLLTRAEFTEIFGTYRFTEPQPTGTLTDLGPLFG
;
A
#
# COMPACT_ATOMS: atom_id res chain seq x y z
N MET A 1 -11.84 -4.49 6.17
CA MET A 1 -10.95 -4.10 5.05
C MET A 1 -10.74 -2.60 5.11
N LEU A 2 -9.51 -2.14 4.95
CA LEU A 2 -9.11 -0.74 4.98
C LEU A 2 -9.32 -0.07 3.62
N SER A 3 -9.66 1.22 3.62
CA SER A 3 -9.59 2.04 2.42
C SER A 3 -8.13 2.42 2.10
N SER A 4 -7.86 2.92 0.89
CA SER A 4 -6.53 3.44 0.54
C SER A 4 -6.12 4.63 1.39
N ALA A 5 -7.06 5.51 1.77
CA ALA A 5 -6.78 6.66 2.61
C ALA A 5 -6.40 6.25 4.05
N ASP A 6 -7.14 5.28 4.62
CA ASP A 6 -6.83 4.75 5.96
C ASP A 6 -5.46 4.04 5.96
N LEU A 7 -5.20 3.26 4.92
CA LEU A 7 -3.91 2.58 4.76
C LEU A 7 -2.76 3.56 4.61
N LEU A 8 -2.93 4.61 3.79
CA LEU A 8 -1.91 5.62 3.61
C LEU A 8 -1.63 6.36 4.93
N THR A 9 -2.67 6.71 5.68
CA THR A 9 -2.54 7.33 7.01
C THR A 9 -1.77 6.43 7.96
N PHE A 10 -2.14 5.15 8.02
CA PHE A 10 -1.44 4.14 8.84
C PHE A 10 0.04 4.03 8.51
N LEU A 11 0.39 4.02 7.22
CA LEU A 11 1.78 3.91 6.76
C LEU A 11 2.58 5.19 7.06
N CYS A 12 1.98 6.37 6.90
CA CYS A 12 2.61 7.66 7.22
C CYS A 12 3.01 7.75 8.70
N GLU A 13 2.16 7.29 9.62
CA GLU A 13 2.45 7.24 11.05
C GLU A 13 3.63 6.32 11.40
N ARG A 14 3.93 5.35 10.54
CA ARG A 14 4.91 4.27 10.78
C ARG A 14 6.07 4.31 9.79
N GLY A 15 6.37 5.51 9.25
CA GLY A 15 7.33 5.73 8.17
C GLY A 15 8.64 4.94 8.30
N GLY A 16 9.15 4.47 7.15
CA GLY A 16 10.37 3.66 7.06
C GLY A 16 10.19 2.15 7.28
N ARG A 17 9.04 1.71 7.80
CA ARG A 17 8.70 0.29 7.96
C ARG A 17 7.93 -0.25 6.76
N GLU A 18 8.26 -1.47 6.33
CA GLU A 18 7.54 -2.15 5.29
C GLU A 18 6.38 -2.98 5.87
N PHE A 19 5.24 -2.91 5.19
CA PHE A 19 4.05 -3.69 5.52
C PHE A 19 3.54 -4.44 4.29
N GLU A 20 3.06 -5.66 4.50
CA GLU A 20 2.34 -6.43 3.51
C GLU A 20 0.83 -6.31 3.72
N VAL A 21 0.09 -6.15 2.63
CA VAL A 21 -1.38 -6.12 2.58
C VAL A 21 -1.89 -6.96 1.42
N GLN A 22 -3.02 -7.65 1.58
CA GLN A 22 -3.75 -8.21 0.45
C GLN A 22 -4.68 -7.14 -0.11
N ALA A 23 -4.60 -6.91 -1.42
CA ALA A 23 -5.43 -5.94 -2.11
C ALA A 23 -6.58 -6.65 -2.85
N ALA A 24 -7.76 -6.04 -2.79
CA ALA A 24 -8.92 -6.43 -3.58
C ALA A 24 -9.59 -5.20 -4.18
N VAL A 25 -10.20 -5.35 -5.35
CA VAL A 25 -11.02 -4.31 -5.97
C VAL A 25 -12.48 -4.75 -5.90
N GLN A 26 -13.33 -3.83 -5.46
CA GLN A 26 -14.77 -4.03 -5.47
C GLN A 26 -15.33 -3.43 -6.76
N SER A 27 -15.99 -4.25 -7.57
CA SER A 27 -16.67 -3.83 -8.80
C SER A 27 -18.17 -4.05 -8.68
N GLY A 28 -18.96 -3.16 -9.28
CA GLY A 28 -20.43 -3.21 -9.20
C GLY A 28 -21.02 -2.44 -8.01
N ARG A 29 -22.36 -2.35 -7.96
CA ARG A 29 -23.11 -1.59 -6.94
C ARG A 29 -24.22 -2.44 -6.31
N GLY A 30 -24.44 -2.30 -5.02
CA GLY A 30 -25.52 -2.98 -4.29
C GLY A 30 -25.32 -4.49 -4.18
N LYS A 31 -26.41 -5.27 -4.26
CA LYS A 31 -26.41 -6.74 -4.07
C LYS A 31 -25.58 -7.55 -5.08
N LYS A 32 -25.08 -6.91 -6.15
CA LYS A 32 -24.24 -7.54 -7.19
C LYS A 32 -22.79 -7.07 -7.13
N ALA A 33 -22.36 -6.40 -6.06
CA ALA A 33 -20.97 -6.03 -5.92
C ALA A 33 -20.11 -7.30 -5.81
N THR A 34 -19.11 -7.41 -6.67
CA THR A 34 -18.13 -8.50 -6.69
C THR A 34 -16.80 -8.00 -6.18
N THR A 35 -16.17 -8.79 -5.31
CA THR A 35 -14.82 -8.51 -4.82
C THR A 35 -13.84 -9.36 -5.60
N ARG A 36 -12.89 -8.73 -6.29
CA ARG A 36 -11.81 -9.42 -6.99
C ARG A 36 -10.51 -9.20 -6.24
N GLU A 37 -9.91 -10.28 -5.76
CA GLU A 37 -8.58 -10.25 -5.15
C GLU A 37 -7.51 -10.04 -6.22
N LEU A 38 -6.56 -9.15 -5.92
CA LEU A 38 -5.42 -8.81 -6.78
C LEU A 38 -4.11 -9.42 -6.26
N GLY A 39 -4.04 -9.72 -4.97
CA GLY A 39 -2.89 -10.35 -4.32
C GLY A 39 -2.16 -9.43 -3.35
N ALA A 40 -0.98 -9.87 -2.93
CA ALA A 40 -0.16 -9.20 -1.92
C ALA A 40 0.57 -7.97 -2.48
N TYR A 41 0.52 -6.87 -1.75
CA TYR A 41 1.33 -5.68 -1.98
C TYR A 41 2.23 -5.43 -0.77
N ARG A 42 3.48 -5.05 -1.02
CA ARG A 42 4.39 -4.56 0.01
C ARG A 42 4.52 -3.05 -0.12
N LEU A 43 4.24 -2.34 0.96
CA LEU A 43 4.12 -0.89 0.98
C LEU A 43 5.05 -0.30 2.04
N THR A 44 5.67 0.83 1.72
CA THR A 44 6.47 1.63 2.67
C THR A 44 6.27 3.10 2.36
N VAL A 45 6.24 3.94 3.40
CA VAL A 45 6.19 5.40 3.25
C VAL A 45 7.47 6.03 3.79
N ARG A 46 8.03 6.99 3.03
CA ARG A 46 9.18 7.82 3.43
C ARG A 46 8.92 9.27 3.02
N GLY A 47 8.66 10.13 4.01
CA GLY A 47 8.24 11.51 3.74
C GLY A 47 6.96 11.54 2.90
N GLU A 48 7.05 12.15 1.72
CA GLU A 48 5.94 12.25 0.75
C GLU A 48 5.91 11.10 -0.28
N GLN A 49 6.89 10.20 -0.26
CA GLN A 49 7.00 9.09 -1.20
C GLN A 49 6.44 7.80 -0.60
N VAL A 50 5.66 7.10 -1.41
CA VAL A 50 5.12 5.77 -1.16
C VAL A 50 5.79 4.80 -2.12
N GLN A 51 6.53 3.84 -1.58
CA GLN A 51 7.02 2.71 -2.36
C GLN A 51 5.97 1.61 -2.33
N ALA A 52 5.49 1.20 -3.50
CA ALA A 52 4.51 0.15 -3.67
C ALA A 52 5.05 -0.97 -4.55
N THR A 53 5.22 -2.15 -3.97
CA THR A 53 5.64 -3.36 -4.68
C THR A 53 4.43 -4.26 -4.87
N GLY A 54 4.05 -4.46 -6.13
CA GLY A 54 2.87 -5.25 -6.49
C GLY A 54 3.11 -6.77 -6.42
N PRO A 55 2.05 -7.57 -6.65
CA PRO A 55 2.08 -9.03 -6.64
C PRO A 55 3.05 -9.63 -7.67
N SER A 56 3.29 -8.91 -8.77
CA SER A 56 4.27 -9.28 -9.81
C SER A 56 5.73 -9.02 -9.41
N GLY A 57 5.97 -8.45 -8.22
CA GLY A 57 7.29 -8.01 -7.78
C GLY A 57 7.73 -6.65 -8.32
N GLN A 58 6.94 -6.02 -9.21
CA GLN A 58 7.26 -4.69 -9.72
C GLN A 58 7.10 -3.64 -8.61
N THR A 59 8.17 -2.89 -8.36
CA THR A 59 8.19 -1.76 -7.43
C THR A 59 7.94 -0.45 -8.16
N ARG A 60 7.08 0.41 -7.60
CA ARG A 60 6.85 1.78 -8.07
C ARG A 60 7.00 2.75 -6.91
N LEU A 61 7.62 3.89 -7.19
CA LEU A 61 7.63 5.04 -6.30
C LEU A 61 6.50 5.97 -6.72
N LEU A 62 5.65 6.31 -5.78
CA LEU A 62 4.45 7.12 -5.98
C LEU A 62 4.47 8.27 -4.98
N THR A 63 3.94 9.41 -5.39
CA THR A 63 3.48 10.43 -4.44
C THR A 63 2.21 9.94 -3.73
N ARG A 64 1.86 10.59 -2.62
CA ARG A 64 0.57 10.34 -1.94
C ARG A 64 -0.65 10.55 -2.83
N ALA A 65 -0.57 11.52 -3.75
CA ALA A 65 -1.62 11.80 -4.72
C ALA A 65 -1.77 10.65 -5.72
N GLU A 66 -0.67 10.20 -6.33
CA GLU A 66 -0.67 9.06 -7.25
C GLU A 66 -1.11 7.76 -6.57
N PHE A 67 -0.72 7.55 -5.31
CA PHE A 67 -1.20 6.40 -4.53
C PHE A 67 -2.73 6.43 -4.41
N THR A 68 -3.31 7.58 -4.09
CA THR A 68 -4.76 7.73 -3.96
C THR A 68 -5.47 7.56 -5.31
N GLU A 69 -4.90 8.07 -6.39
CA GLU A 69 -5.44 7.92 -7.74
C GLU A 69 -5.48 6.45 -8.18
N ILE A 70 -4.39 5.71 -7.97
CA ILE A 70 -4.27 4.30 -8.37
C ILE A 70 -5.10 3.39 -7.48
N PHE A 71 -5.03 3.58 -6.16
CA PHE A 71 -5.60 2.67 -5.16
C PHE A 71 -6.95 3.13 -4.59
N GLY A 72 -7.51 4.26 -5.04
CA GLY A 72 -8.73 4.86 -4.49
C GLY A 72 -9.94 3.91 -4.42
N THR A 73 -10.04 2.97 -5.37
CA THR A 73 -11.12 1.97 -5.45
C THR A 73 -10.78 0.64 -4.76
N TYR A 74 -9.57 0.52 -4.24
CA TYR A 74 -9.05 -0.71 -3.66
C TYR A 74 -9.46 -0.83 -2.19
N ARG A 75 -9.45 -2.07 -1.72
CA ARG A 75 -9.67 -2.45 -0.34
C ARG A 75 -8.54 -3.36 0.09
N PHE A 76 -8.04 -3.12 1.29
CA PHE A 76 -6.87 -3.80 1.81
C PHE A 76 -7.20 -4.59 3.07
N THR A 77 -6.48 -5.68 3.30
CA THR A 77 -6.47 -6.33 4.62
C THR A 77 -5.70 -5.48 5.63
N GLU A 78 -5.72 -5.91 6.89
CA GLU A 78 -4.89 -5.30 7.93
C GLU A 78 -3.40 -5.42 7.57
N PRO A 79 -2.59 -4.34 7.67
CA PRO A 79 -1.18 -4.36 7.29
C PRO A 79 -0.38 -5.22 8.25
N GLN A 80 0.32 -6.21 7.71
CA GLN A 80 1.20 -7.07 8.48
C GLN A 80 2.64 -6.56 8.33
N PRO A 81 3.37 -6.32 9.43
CA PRO A 81 4.77 -5.92 9.33
C PRO A 81 5.58 -7.06 8.72
N THR A 82 6.38 -6.78 7.69
CA THR A 82 7.21 -7.82 7.06
C THR A 82 8.46 -8.14 7.88
N GLY A 83 8.75 -7.34 8.91
CA GLY A 83 10.02 -7.37 9.64
C GLY A 83 11.15 -6.62 8.92
N THR A 84 10.94 -6.22 7.66
CA THR A 84 11.88 -5.39 6.92
C THR A 84 11.76 -3.95 7.41
N LEU A 85 12.77 -3.49 8.14
CA LEU A 85 13.06 -2.07 8.21
C LEU A 85 13.73 -1.71 6.90
N THR A 86 13.11 -0.83 6.12
CA THR A 86 13.86 -0.18 5.06
C THR A 86 14.74 0.84 5.77
N ASP A 87 15.93 0.44 6.19
CA ASP A 87 16.85 1.29 6.94
C ASP A 87 17.93 1.84 6.01
N LEU A 88 18.10 3.16 6.13
CA LEU A 88 19.23 4.01 5.77
C LEU A 88 19.80 3.82 4.36
N GLY A 89 19.44 4.77 3.47
CA GLY A 89 20.40 5.19 2.45
C GLY A 89 21.75 5.51 3.13
N PRO A 90 22.88 5.37 2.41
CA PRO A 90 24.21 5.29 3.02
C PRO A 90 24.42 6.38 4.09
N LEU A 91 24.84 5.96 5.28
CA LEU A 91 25.09 6.81 6.46
C LEU A 91 26.26 7.81 6.30
N PHE A 92 26.84 7.93 5.12
CA PHE A 92 27.97 8.82 4.86
C PHE A 92 27.72 9.57 3.56
N GLY A 93 27.45 10.87 3.71
CA GLY A 93 27.63 11.91 2.70
C GLY A 93 28.61 12.94 3.25
#